data_AF-A0A3S3Q8X2-F1
#
_entry.id   AF-A0A3S3Q8X2-F1
#
_cell.length_a   1.000
_cell.length_b   1.000
_cell.length_c   1.000
_cell.angle_alpha   90.00
_cell.angle_beta   90.00
_cell.angle_gamma   90.00
#
_symmetry.space_group_name_H-M   'P 1'
#
loop_
_entity.id
_entity.type
_entity.pdbx_description
1 polymer ?
#
loop_
_entity_poly.entity_id
_entity_poly.type
_entity_poly.pdbx_seq_one_letter_code
_entity_poly.pdbx_strand_id
1 'polypeptide(L)'
;MVAIHSEEESKFVGNLSASAASGWSWLGGETNGTFLRDFFWTDKSETVFSAFAEWSLEIDKALVIRKDGKWSYSNFNAKHSTLCQKRSKKCFPETEARIKITQRVVNALEGNVTRLVENFVHTQMRLNSEVNRIKSEMNTTGDDIEALLNSTNGLQKQIDIILEYLATLTKAMQKLIQE
;
A
#
# COMPACT_ATOMS: atom_id res chain seq x y z
N MET A 1 30.47 -2.63 30.28
CA MET A 1 29.83 -1.30 30.31
C MET A 1 29.27 -1.00 28.93
N VAL A 2 28.48 0.06 28.74
CA VAL A 2 27.89 0.40 27.43
C VAL A 2 28.99 0.81 26.43
N ALA A 3 28.97 0.21 25.24
CA ALA A 3 29.65 0.73 24.06
C ALA A 3 28.63 1.40 23.15
N ILE A 4 29.05 2.39 22.36
CA ILE A 4 28.15 3.14 21.48
C ILE A 4 28.70 3.13 20.06
N HIS A 5 27.87 2.68 19.12
CA HIS A 5 28.25 2.48 17.72
C HIS A 5 27.51 3.38 16.74
N SER A 6 26.55 4.19 17.20
CA SER A 6 25.84 5.14 16.35
C SER A 6 25.36 6.41 17.08
N GLU A 7 24.97 7.41 16.31
CA GLU A 7 24.40 8.66 16.85
C GLU A 7 23.07 8.41 17.58
N GLU A 8 22.23 7.51 17.05
CA GLU A 8 20.95 7.14 17.65
C GLU A 8 21.14 6.45 19.00
N GLU A 9 22.09 5.52 19.08
CA GLU A 9 22.45 4.86 20.34
C GLU A 9 22.99 5.88 21.34
N SER A 10 23.81 6.83 20.90
CA SER A 10 24.33 7.90 21.77
C SER A 10 23.22 8.77 22.36
N LYS A 11 22.25 9.19 21.55
CA LYS A 11 21.08 9.96 22.01
C LYS A 11 20.21 9.13 22.96
N PHE A 12 20.00 7.85 22.66
CA PHE A 12 19.23 6.95 23.51
C PHE A 12 19.87 6.76 24.88
N VAL A 13 21.18 6.44 24.92
CA VAL A 13 21.94 6.26 26.16
C VAL A 13 22.04 7.57 26.94
N GLY A 14 22.22 8.71 26.26
CA GLY A 14 22.17 10.04 26.87
C GLY A 14 20.85 10.32 27.57
N ASN A 15 19.71 10.00 26.93
CA ASN A 15 18.42 10.16 27.58
C ASN A 15 18.25 9.28 28.84
N LEU A 16 18.88 8.10 28.88
CA LEU A 16 18.90 7.25 30.08
C LEU A 16 19.82 7.81 31.18
N SER A 17 20.91 8.50 30.81
CA SER A 17 21.83 9.12 31.77
C SER A 17 21.21 10.32 32.50
N ALA A 18 20.12 10.89 31.97
CA ALA A 18 19.34 11.96 32.60
C ALA A 18 18.76 11.61 33.98
N SER A 19 18.69 10.31 34.32
CA SER A 19 18.23 9.83 35.63
C SER A 19 19.33 9.74 36.69
N ALA A 20 20.60 9.98 36.32
CA ALA A 20 21.73 9.94 37.24
C ALA A 20 21.91 11.27 37.99
N ALA A 21 22.06 11.21 39.32
CA ALA A 21 22.19 12.38 40.19
C ALA A 21 23.38 13.31 39.86
N SER A 22 24.42 12.80 39.19
CA SER A 22 25.61 13.55 38.76
C SER A 22 25.50 14.16 37.35
N GLY A 23 24.42 13.89 36.60
CA GLY A 23 24.25 14.34 35.21
C GLY A 23 25.18 13.67 34.18
N TRP A 24 26.06 12.78 34.64
CA TRP A 24 27.04 12.04 33.85
C TRP A 24 26.99 10.56 34.19
N SER A 25 27.20 9.71 33.18
CA SER A 25 27.30 8.26 33.36
C SER A 25 28.52 7.69 32.66
N TRP A 26 29.14 6.69 33.27
CA TRP A 26 30.25 5.92 32.70
C TRP A 26 29.82 5.17 31.45
N LEU A 27 30.61 5.32 30.39
CA LEU A 27 30.65 4.45 29.24
C LEU A 27 31.78 3.43 29.41
N GLY A 28 31.81 2.42 28.55
CA GLY A 28 32.87 1.41 28.55
C GLY A 28 34.10 1.78 27.74
N GLY A 29 34.33 3.05 27.44
CA GLY A 29 35.42 3.49 26.57
C GLY A 29 36.58 4.09 27.36
N GLU A 30 37.80 3.94 26.84
CA GLU A 30 39.04 4.48 27.42
C GLU A 30 39.94 5.04 26.32
N THR A 31 40.59 6.17 26.56
CA THR A 31 41.48 6.84 25.59
C THR A 31 42.91 6.33 25.66
N ASN A 32 43.55 6.10 24.50
CA ASN A 32 44.88 5.47 24.44
C ASN A 32 45.86 6.03 23.40
N GLY A 33 45.64 7.24 22.88
CA GLY A 33 46.54 7.81 21.86
C GLY A 33 46.61 9.33 21.89
N THR A 34 46.63 9.95 20.72
CA THR A 34 46.83 11.40 20.54
C THR A 34 45.71 12.08 19.76
N PHE A 35 44.92 11.33 18.98
CA PHE A 35 43.78 11.84 18.23
C PHE A 35 42.46 11.58 18.95
N LEU A 36 41.42 12.40 18.71
CA LEU A 36 40.08 12.22 19.28
C LEU A 36 39.44 10.84 19.00
N ARG A 37 39.96 10.10 18.02
CA ARG A 37 39.49 8.76 17.67
C ARG A 37 40.29 7.65 18.36
N ASP A 38 41.34 7.99 19.10
CA ASP A 38 42.22 7.04 19.78
C ASP A 38 41.66 6.69 21.15
N PHE A 39 40.58 5.91 21.10
CA PHE A 39 39.98 5.26 22.25
C PHE A 39 39.62 3.84 21.87
N PHE A 40 39.33 3.00 22.86
CA PHE A 40 38.85 1.64 22.66
C PHE A 40 37.71 1.32 23.61
N TRP A 41 36.85 0.40 23.20
CA TRP A 41 35.81 -0.13 24.08
C TRP A 41 36.35 -1.32 24.88
N THR A 42 36.08 -1.32 26.18
CA THR A 42 36.42 -2.40 27.12
C THR A 42 35.75 -3.74 26.77
N ASP A 43 34.64 -3.70 26.04
CA ASP A 43 33.97 -4.91 25.51
C ASP A 43 34.58 -5.42 24.19
N LYS A 44 35.65 -4.76 23.70
CA LYS A 44 36.37 -5.05 22.46
C LYS A 44 35.52 -4.91 21.19
N SER A 45 34.41 -4.18 21.25
CA SER A 45 33.66 -3.82 20.06
C SER A 45 34.41 -2.78 19.22
N GLU A 46 34.06 -2.69 17.94
CA GLU A 46 34.72 -1.78 17.00
C GLU A 46 34.41 -0.30 17.32
N THR A 47 35.39 0.57 17.12
CA THR A 47 35.29 2.02 17.35
C THR A 47 34.94 2.74 16.05
N VAL A 48 33.68 2.62 15.64
CA VAL A 48 33.18 3.18 14.36
C VAL A 48 32.55 4.57 14.50
N PHE A 49 32.25 5.00 15.72
CA PHE A 49 31.51 6.22 16.02
C PHE A 49 32.07 6.94 17.24
N SER A 50 32.01 8.27 17.24
CA SER A 50 32.44 9.12 18.36
C SER A 50 31.60 10.40 18.42
N ALA A 51 31.24 10.83 19.63
CA ALA A 51 30.43 12.03 19.86
C ALA A 51 31.01 12.95 20.95
N PHE A 52 32.32 13.17 20.94
CA PHE A 52 33.01 14.02 21.93
C PHE A 52 32.50 15.46 21.91
N ALA A 53 32.35 16.06 23.10
CA ALA A 53 32.04 17.48 23.26
C ALA A 53 33.28 18.36 23.11
N GLU A 54 34.45 17.80 23.43
CA GLU A 54 35.75 18.46 23.40
C GLU A 54 36.43 18.36 22.03
N TRP A 55 37.29 19.33 21.76
CA TRP A 55 38.08 19.40 20.51
C TRP A 55 39.49 18.80 20.66
N SER A 56 39.88 18.38 21.87
CA SER A 56 41.18 17.79 22.18
C SER A 56 41.02 16.53 23.03
N LEU A 57 41.89 15.55 22.80
CA LEU A 57 41.91 14.29 23.55
C LEU A 57 42.57 14.48 24.92
N GLU A 58 41.96 13.95 25.98
CA GLU A 58 42.68 13.64 27.22
C GLU A 58 43.08 12.17 27.25
N ILE A 59 44.37 11.89 27.38
CA ILE A 59 44.95 10.54 27.39
C ILE A 59 44.73 9.90 28.77
N ASP A 60 44.56 8.58 28.81
CA ASP A 60 44.43 7.80 30.04
C ASP A 60 43.21 8.24 30.87
N LYS A 61 42.09 8.46 30.16
CA LYS A 61 40.80 8.83 30.75
C LYS A 61 39.71 7.85 30.33
N ALA A 62 38.76 7.68 31.24
CA ALA A 62 37.52 6.97 30.96
C ALA A 62 36.50 7.90 30.30
N LEU A 63 35.61 7.32 29.50
CA LEU A 63 34.56 8.05 28.80
C LEU A 63 33.28 8.15 29.63
N VAL A 64 32.68 9.34 29.62
CA VAL A 64 31.39 9.62 30.25
C VAL A 64 30.42 10.25 29.26
N ILE A 65 29.11 10.05 29.47
CA ILE A 65 28.04 10.59 28.62
C ILE A 65 27.09 11.50 29.40
N ARG A 66 26.62 12.57 28.76
CA ARG A 66 25.58 13.49 29.26
C ARG A 66 24.21 13.19 28.69
N LYS A 67 23.20 13.91 29.19
CA LYS A 67 21.83 13.91 28.68
C LYS A 67 21.70 14.24 27.19
N ASP A 68 22.56 15.10 26.64
CA ASP A 68 22.52 15.48 25.23
C ASP A 68 23.14 14.43 24.28
N GLY A 69 23.64 13.33 24.83
CA GLY A 69 24.27 12.25 24.08
C GLY A 69 25.71 12.55 23.66
N LYS A 70 26.32 13.65 24.12
CA LYS A 70 27.75 13.94 23.90
C LYS A 70 28.63 13.31 24.99
N TRP A 71 29.85 12.98 24.60
CA TRP A 71 30.82 12.30 25.44
C TRP A 71 31.89 13.27 25.94
N SER A 72 32.49 12.94 27.08
CA SER A 72 33.60 13.67 27.67
C SER A 72 34.53 12.72 28.41
N TYR A 73 35.63 13.24 28.92
CA TYR A 73 36.66 12.51 29.64
C TYR A 73 36.45 12.66 31.15
N SER A 74 36.78 11.61 31.89
CA SER A 74 36.81 11.68 33.34
C SER A 74 37.90 10.80 33.93
N ASN A 75 38.44 11.23 35.08
CA ASN A 75 39.40 10.44 35.83
C ASN A 75 38.70 9.20 36.40
N PHE A 76 39.35 8.04 36.35
CA PHE A 76 38.81 6.77 36.86
C PHE A 76 38.35 6.81 38.33
N ASN A 77 38.85 7.74 39.13
CA ASN A 77 38.48 7.91 40.54
C ASN A 77 37.22 8.78 40.75
N ALA A 78 36.65 9.36 39.70
CA ALA A 78 35.44 10.16 39.79
C ALA A 78 34.21 9.29 40.08
N LYS A 79 33.21 9.86 40.76
CA LYS A 79 31.95 9.16 41.07
C LYS A 79 30.89 9.49 40.01
N HIS A 80 30.67 8.55 39.10
CA HIS A 80 29.57 8.61 38.12
C HIS A 80 28.71 7.35 38.16
N SER A 81 27.47 7.45 37.69
CA SER A 81 26.59 6.30 37.54
C SER A 81 27.09 5.39 36.41
N THR A 82 26.92 4.09 36.53
CA THR A 82 27.40 3.14 35.49
C THR A 82 26.23 2.63 34.67
N LEU A 83 26.35 2.67 33.35
CA LEU A 83 25.41 2.02 32.43
C LEU A 83 25.99 0.69 31.93
N CYS A 84 25.16 -0.34 31.95
CA CYS A 84 25.50 -1.68 31.49
C CYS A 84 24.68 -2.05 30.27
N GLN A 85 25.35 -2.54 29.23
CA GLN A 85 24.71 -3.09 28.04
C GLN A 85 24.70 -4.61 28.14
N LYS A 86 23.57 -5.22 27.77
CA LYS A 86 23.43 -6.67 27.66
C LYS A 86 22.78 -6.97 26.33
N ARG A 87 23.40 -7.85 25.54
CA ARG A 87 22.77 -8.34 24.30
C ARG A 87 21.44 -8.99 24.66
N SER A 88 20.38 -8.61 23.95
CA SER A 88 19.10 -9.30 24.09
C SER A 88 19.29 -10.77 23.71
N LYS A 89 18.70 -11.68 24.50
CA LYS A 89 18.48 -13.04 23.99
C LYS A 89 17.51 -12.88 22.83
N LYS A 90 17.80 -13.46 21.66
CA LYS A 90 16.84 -13.54 20.56
C LYS A 90 15.64 -14.36 21.07
N CYS A 91 14.62 -13.68 21.60
CA CYS A 91 13.34 -14.30 21.86
C CYS A 91 12.73 -14.55 20.48
N PHE A 92 12.56 -15.82 20.13
CA PHE A 92 12.04 -16.37 18.87
C PHE A 92 13.06 -16.49 17.72
N PRO A 93 13.17 -17.68 17.08
CA PRO A 93 13.85 -17.81 15.80
C PRO A 93 13.16 -16.90 14.79
N GLU A 94 13.93 -16.02 14.13
CA GLU A 94 13.43 -15.05 13.14
C GLU A 94 12.50 -15.69 12.09
N THR A 95 12.80 -16.93 11.71
CA THR A 95 12.02 -17.76 10.80
C THR A 95 10.58 -17.98 11.28
N GLU A 96 10.36 -18.25 12.57
CA GLU A 96 9.03 -18.54 13.11
C GLU A 96 8.15 -17.28 13.17
N ALA A 97 8.74 -16.14 13.52
CA ALA A 97 8.05 -14.85 13.49
C ALA A 97 7.65 -14.46 12.05
N ARG A 98 8.56 -14.66 11.08
CA ARG A 98 8.28 -14.44 9.65
C ARG A 98 7.17 -15.36 9.15
N ILE A 99 7.19 -16.65 9.49
CA ILE A 99 6.13 -17.61 9.12
C ILE A 99 4.76 -17.15 9.64
N LYS A 100 4.67 -16.71 10.90
CA LYS A 100 3.41 -16.27 11.50
C LYS A 100 2.84 -15.00 10.85
N ILE A 101 3.71 -14.06 10.46
CA ILE A 101 3.30 -12.87 9.71
C ILE A 101 2.81 -13.27 8.32
N THR A 102 3.57 -14.09 7.60
CA THR A 102 3.19 -14.57 6.26
C THR A 102 1.85 -15.31 6.31
N GLN A 103 1.63 -16.19 7.29
CA GLN A 103 0.37 -16.92 7.42
C GLN A 103 -0.84 -15.99 7.59
N ARG A 104 -0.71 -14.92 8.38
CA ARG A 104 -1.79 -13.93 8.55
C ARG A 104 -2.11 -13.21 7.25
N VAL A 105 -1.08 -12.83 6.49
CA VAL A 105 -1.23 -12.17 5.19
C VAL A 105 -1.90 -13.10 4.19
N VAL A 106 -1.47 -14.36 4.11
CA VAL A 106 -2.06 -15.37 3.23
C VAL A 106 -3.53 -15.58 3.54
N ASN A 107 -3.89 -15.79 4.82
CA ASN A 107 -5.29 -16.01 5.20
C ASN A 107 -6.18 -14.79 4.89
N ALA A 108 -5.66 -13.57 5.09
CA ALA A 108 -6.39 -12.35 4.75
C ALA A 108 -6.58 -12.20 3.24
N LEU A 109 -5.55 -12.55 2.46
CA LEU A 109 -5.60 -12.51 1.00
C LEU A 109 -6.60 -13.53 0.45
N GLU A 110 -6.58 -14.76 0.96
CA GLU A 110 -7.50 -15.83 0.60
C GLU A 110 -8.96 -15.40 0.80
N GLY A 111 -9.30 -14.84 1.97
CA GLY A 111 -10.66 -14.34 2.24
C GLY A 111 -11.10 -13.23 1.30
N ASN A 112 -10.20 -12.33 0.90
CA ASN A 112 -10.51 -11.26 -0.05
C ASN A 112 -10.68 -11.77 -1.48
N VAL A 113 -9.85 -12.74 -1.90
CA VAL A 113 -9.96 -13.38 -3.22
C VAL A 113 -11.28 -14.13 -3.34
N THR A 114 -11.67 -14.90 -2.31
CA THR A 114 -12.96 -15.62 -2.30
C THR A 114 -14.15 -14.66 -2.51
N ARG A 115 -14.20 -13.55 -1.76
CA ARG A 115 -15.26 -12.54 -1.92
C ARG A 115 -15.27 -11.90 -3.31
N LEU A 116 -14.09 -11.63 -3.86
CA LEU A 116 -13.98 -11.05 -5.20
C LEU A 116 -14.52 -12.01 -6.27
N VAL A 117 -14.18 -13.30 -6.15
CA VAL A 117 -14.68 -14.35 -7.04
C VAL A 117 -16.19 -14.49 -6.92
N GLU A 118 -16.75 -14.52 -5.71
CA GLU A 118 -18.20 -14.57 -5.50
C GLU A 118 -18.93 -13.38 -6.13
N ASN A 119 -18.41 -12.16 -5.93
CA ASN A 119 -18.97 -10.96 -6.55
C ASN A 119 -18.91 -11.01 -8.09
N PHE A 120 -17.80 -11.51 -8.65
CA PHE A 120 -17.65 -11.67 -10.09
C PHE A 120 -18.67 -12.67 -10.65
N VAL A 121 -18.86 -13.81 -9.98
CA VAL A 121 -19.83 -14.84 -10.37
C VAL A 121 -21.26 -14.28 -10.35
N HIS A 122 -21.65 -13.56 -9.29
CA HIS A 122 -22.96 -12.91 -9.22
C HIS A 122 -23.17 -11.88 -10.35
N THR A 123 -22.14 -11.08 -10.63
CA THR A 123 -22.19 -10.09 -11.72
C THR A 123 -22.34 -10.76 -13.07
N GLN A 124 -21.62 -11.85 -13.33
CA GLN A 124 -21.74 -12.65 -14.54
C GLN A 124 -23.13 -13.24 -14.73
N MET A 125 -23.71 -13.82 -13.67
CA MET A 125 -25.08 -14.36 -13.72
C MET A 125 -26.10 -13.26 -14.06
N ARG A 126 -25.98 -12.09 -13.43
CA ARG A 126 -26.86 -10.95 -13.70
C ARG A 126 -26.73 -10.48 -15.15
N LEU A 127 -25.51 -10.25 -15.63
CA LEU A 127 -25.27 -9.83 -17.01
C LEU A 127 -25.83 -10.83 -18.03
N ASN A 128 -25.64 -12.13 -17.78
CA ASN A 128 -26.19 -13.17 -18.65
C ASN A 128 -27.73 -13.13 -18.71
N SER A 129 -28.39 -12.86 -17.57
CA SER A 129 -29.84 -12.68 -17.54
C SER A 129 -30.31 -11.45 -18.32
N GLU A 130 -29.59 -10.32 -18.20
CA GLU A 130 -29.91 -9.09 -18.92
C GLU A 130 -29.72 -9.25 -20.43
N VAL A 131 -28.64 -9.93 -20.86
CA VAL A 131 -28.40 -10.25 -22.28
C VAL A 131 -29.51 -11.11 -22.86
N ASN A 132 -29.95 -12.14 -22.13
CA ASN A 132 -31.05 -13.00 -22.59
C ASN A 132 -32.38 -12.23 -22.68
N ARG A 133 -32.65 -11.32 -21.73
CA ARG A 133 -33.80 -10.42 -21.80
C ARG A 133 -33.76 -9.53 -23.04
N ILE A 134 -32.63 -8.84 -23.27
CA ILE A 134 -32.45 -7.97 -24.44
C ILE A 134 -32.62 -8.76 -25.73
N LYS A 135 -32.07 -9.98 -25.81
CA LYS A 135 -32.23 -10.84 -26.98
C LYS A 135 -33.71 -11.19 -27.24
N SER A 136 -34.48 -11.45 -26.19
CA SER A 136 -35.93 -11.69 -26.33
C SER A 136 -36.65 -10.44 -26.83
N GLU A 137 -36.35 -9.27 -26.25
CA GLU A 137 -36.96 -8.00 -26.65
C GLU A 137 -36.63 -7.64 -28.10
N MET A 138 -35.39 -7.89 -28.54
CA MET A 138 -34.97 -7.72 -29.93
C MET A 138 -35.73 -8.64 -30.88
N ASN A 139 -35.95 -9.90 -30.51
CA ASN A 139 -36.72 -10.83 -31.33
C ASN A 139 -38.18 -10.35 -31.48
N THR A 140 -38.83 -9.97 -30.38
CA THR A 140 -40.20 -9.43 -30.43
C THR A 140 -40.29 -8.17 -31.29
N THR A 141 -39.31 -7.26 -31.17
CA THR A 141 -39.25 -6.07 -32.02
C THR A 141 -39.09 -6.43 -33.51
N GLY A 142 -38.32 -7.48 -33.81
CA GLY A 142 -38.19 -8.01 -35.17
C GLY A 142 -39.53 -8.52 -35.72
N ASP A 143 -40.27 -9.29 -34.93
CA ASP A 143 -41.60 -9.80 -35.29
C ASP A 143 -42.59 -8.65 -35.54
N ASP A 144 -42.56 -7.61 -34.70
CA ASP A 144 -43.40 -6.41 -34.83
C ASP A 144 -43.10 -5.64 -36.13
N ILE A 145 -41.80 -5.51 -36.49
CA ILE A 145 -41.38 -4.88 -37.75
C ILE A 145 -41.88 -5.70 -38.95
N GLU A 146 -41.80 -7.03 -38.89
CA GLU A 146 -42.30 -7.90 -39.96
C GLU A 146 -43.83 -7.77 -40.13
N ALA A 147 -44.58 -7.71 -39.02
CA ALA A 147 -46.01 -7.46 -39.05
C ALA A 147 -46.37 -6.10 -39.69
N LEU A 148 -45.62 -5.04 -39.35
CA LEU A 148 -45.79 -3.71 -39.93
C LEU A 148 -45.48 -3.68 -41.43
N LEU A 149 -44.42 -4.37 -41.86
CA LEU A 149 -44.06 -4.51 -43.28
C LEU A 149 -45.16 -5.22 -44.07
N ASN A 150 -45.70 -6.32 -43.53
CA ASN A 150 -46.79 -7.06 -44.15
C ASN A 150 -48.07 -6.21 -44.26
N SER A 151 -48.39 -5.43 -43.23
CA SER A 151 -49.51 -4.49 -43.26
C SER A 151 -49.33 -3.39 -44.31
N THR A 152 -48.13 -2.81 -44.39
CA THR A 152 -47.78 -1.76 -45.36
C THR A 152 -47.86 -2.27 -46.79
N ASN A 153 -47.38 -3.50 -47.06
CA ASN A 153 -47.54 -4.15 -48.36
C ASN A 153 -49.00 -4.39 -48.72
N GLY A 154 -49.84 -4.74 -47.74
CA GLY A 154 -51.29 -4.86 -47.92
C GLY A 154 -51.95 -3.53 -48.31
N LEU A 155 -51.60 -2.45 -47.61
CA LEU A 155 -52.09 -1.10 -47.91
C LEU A 155 -51.64 -0.63 -49.30
N GLN A 156 -50.39 -0.90 -49.69
CA GLN A 156 -49.89 -0.55 -51.03
C GLN A 156 -50.73 -1.22 -52.12
N LYS A 157 -51.06 -2.51 -51.97
CA LYS A 157 -51.94 -3.21 -52.92
C LYS A 157 -53.33 -2.58 -53.01
N GLN A 158 -53.88 -2.13 -51.88
CA GLN A 158 -55.18 -1.43 -51.88
C GLN A 158 -55.10 -0.09 -52.62
N ILE A 159 -54.02 0.67 -52.43
CA ILE A 159 -53.78 1.92 -53.15
C ILE A 159 -53.69 1.66 -54.66
N ASP A 160 -52.94 0.65 -55.08
CA ASP A 160 -52.79 0.29 -56.50
C ASP A 160 -54.16 -0.04 -57.14
N ILE A 161 -55.01 -0.80 -56.45
CA ILE A 161 -56.38 -1.11 -56.89
C ILE A 161 -57.22 0.17 -57.03
N ILE A 162 -57.16 1.08 -56.05
CA ILE A 162 -57.92 2.34 -56.09
C ILE A 162 -57.46 3.20 -57.28
N LEU A 163 -56.15 3.28 -57.53
CA LEU A 163 -55.60 4.01 -58.68
C LEU A 163 -56.08 3.43 -60.01
N GLU A 164 -56.19 2.10 -60.12
CA GLU A 164 -56.73 1.43 -61.31
C GLU A 164 -58.22 1.76 -61.54
N TYR A 165 -59.04 1.74 -60.48
CA TYR A 165 -60.45 2.15 -60.56
C TYR A 165 -60.59 3.62 -60.99
N LEU A 166 -59.81 4.53 -60.40
CA LEU A 166 -59.83 5.95 -60.75
C LEU A 166 -59.43 6.19 -62.21
N ALA A 167 -58.40 5.48 -62.70
CA ALA A 167 -58.00 5.55 -64.10
C ALA A 167 -59.13 5.07 -65.04
N THR A 168 -59.82 4.00 -64.67
CA THR A 168 -60.96 3.45 -65.42
C THR A 168 -62.14 4.43 -65.46
N LEU A 169 -62.50 5.01 -64.31
CA LEU A 169 -63.55 6.02 -64.20
C LEU A 169 -63.23 7.25 -65.06
N THR A 170 -61.98 7.72 -65.00
CA THR A 170 -61.52 8.87 -65.78
C THR A 170 -61.67 8.63 -67.28
N LYS A 171 -61.29 7.43 -67.76
CA LYS A 171 -61.51 7.03 -69.17
C LYS A 171 -62.99 7.00 -69.54
N ALA A 172 -63.84 6.44 -68.68
CA ALA A 172 -65.28 6.37 -68.93
C ALA A 172 -65.91 7.77 -69.02
N MET A 173 -65.54 8.68 -68.12
CA MET A 173 -65.99 10.08 -68.15
C MET A 173 -65.52 10.81 -69.42
N GLN A 174 -64.25 10.64 -69.82
CA GLN A 174 -63.74 11.24 -71.06
C GLN A 174 -64.54 10.79 -72.29
N LYS A 175 -64.97 9.53 -72.32
CA LYS A 175 -65.78 8.99 -73.41
C LYS A 175 -67.19 9.62 -73.44
N LEU A 176 -67.83 9.79 -72.29
CA LEU A 176 -69.14 10.44 -72.17
C LEU A 176 -69.14 11.92 -72.57
N ILE A 177 -68.00 12.61 -72.45
CA ILE A 177 -67.86 14.03 -72.84
C ILE A 177 -67.66 14.17 -74.36
N GLN A 178 -67.26 13.11 -75.06
CA GLN A 178 -67.00 13.10 -76.51
C GLN A 178 -68.21 12.67 -77.36
N GLU A 179 -69.29 12.19 -76.72
CA GLU A 179 -70.60 11.89 -77.33
C GLU A 179 -71.55 13.09 -77.20
#